data_AF-B6JE59-F1
#
_entry.id   AF-B6JE59-F1
#
_cell.length_a   1.000
_cell.length_b   1.000
_cell.length_c   1.000
_cell.angle_alpha   90.00
_cell.angle_beta   90.00
_cell.angle_gamma   90.00
#
_symmetry.space_group_name_H-M   'P 1'
#
loop_
_entity.id
_entity.type
_entity.pdbx_description
1 polymer ?
#
loop_
_entity_poly.entity_id
_entity_poly.type
_entity_poly.pdbx_seq_one_letter_code
_entity_poly.pdbx_strand_id
1 'polypeptide(L)' 'MRNGRIHGMFHNLMSTPLNIVATEALAKWIHPSLFGDLDPAQTIDEINRRFLSVPLKGIYLVDLK' A
#
# COMPACT_ATOMS: atom_id res chain seq x y z
N MET A 1 -8.91 -20.42 -3.78
CA MET A 1 -9.14 -18.95 -3.85
C MET A 1 -9.54 -18.63 -5.29
N ARG A 2 -10.71 -18.04 -5.51
CA ARG A 2 -11.46 -18.24 -6.79
C ARG A 2 -11.30 -17.13 -7.84
N ASN A 3 -10.73 -15.97 -7.48
CA ASN A 3 -10.70 -14.78 -8.34
C ASN A 3 -9.31 -14.15 -8.55
N GLY A 4 -8.21 -14.79 -8.11
CA GLY A 4 -6.85 -14.24 -8.26
C GLY A 4 -6.58 -12.90 -7.54
N ARG A 5 -7.48 -12.49 -6.62
CA ARG A 5 -7.36 -11.24 -5.84
C ARG A 5 -6.96 -11.56 -4.41
N ILE A 6 -5.69 -11.91 -4.23
CA ILE A 6 -5.11 -12.22 -2.93
C ILE A 6 -4.01 -11.20 -2.70
N HIS A 7 -4.20 -10.40 -1.65
CA HIS A 7 -3.33 -9.29 -1.33
C HIS A 7 -2.78 -9.49 0.08
N GLY A 8 -1.51 -9.17 0.27
CA GLY A 8 -0.86 -9.13 1.57
C GLY A 8 -0.46 -7.70 1.92
N MET A 9 -0.60 -7.35 3.20
CA MET A 9 -0.22 -6.06 3.72
C MET A 9 0.46 -6.21 5.08
N PHE A 10 1.49 -5.41 5.33
CA PHE A 10 2.10 -5.32 6.65
C PHE A 10 1.14 -4.68 7.65
N HIS A 11 0.78 -5.42 8.70
CA HIS A 11 -0.22 -5.02 9.70
C HIS A 11 -0.03 -3.60 10.25
N ASN A 12 1.21 -3.22 10.59
CA ASN A 12 1.45 -1.94 11.28
C ASN A 12 1.22 -0.71 10.39
N LEU A 13 1.03 -0.88 9.07
CA LEU A 13 0.56 0.22 8.23
C LEU A 13 -0.79 0.75 8.76
N MET A 14 -1.69 -0.11 9.23
CA MET A 14 -3.02 0.31 9.71
C MET A 14 -2.99 1.04 11.07
N SER A 15 -1.92 0.88 11.86
CA SER A 15 -1.83 1.37 13.24
C SER A 15 -0.85 2.52 13.43
N THR A 16 -0.32 3.08 12.34
CA THR A 16 0.67 4.16 12.36
C THR A 16 0.22 5.30 11.44
N PRO A 17 0.91 6.46 11.45
CA PRO A 17 0.67 7.54 10.49
C PRO A 17 0.88 7.14 9.01
N LEU A 18 1.39 5.93 8.76
CA LEU A 18 1.53 5.34 7.42
C LEU A 18 0.22 4.71 6.90
N ASN A 19 -0.87 4.81 7.66
CA ASN A 19 -2.17 4.23 7.31
C ASN A 19 -2.74 4.73 5.97
N ILE A 20 -2.30 5.88 5.48
CA ILE A 20 -2.65 6.37 4.14
C ILE A 20 -2.26 5.36 3.05
N VAL A 21 -1.12 4.69 3.17
CA VAL A 21 -0.66 3.64 2.24
C VAL A 21 -1.64 2.44 2.28
N ALA A 22 -2.10 2.08 3.48
CA ALA A 22 -3.10 1.02 3.63
C ALA A 22 -4.46 1.42 3.03
N THR A 23 -4.88 2.67 3.22
CA THR A 23 -6.12 3.21 2.65
C THR A 23 -6.09 3.19 1.12
N GLU A 24 -4.99 3.63 0.50
CA GLU A 24 -4.84 3.60 -0.96
C GLU A 24 -4.85 2.17 -1.52
N ALA A 25 -4.12 1.26 -0.86
CA ALA A 25 -4.10 -0.15 -1.26
C ALA A 25 -5.50 -0.77 -1.20
N LEU A 26 -6.23 -0.56 -0.10
CA LEU A 26 -7.60 -1.05 0.05
C LEU A 26 -8.54 -0.43 -0.99
N ALA A 27 -8.44 0.88 -1.24
CA ALA A 27 -9.26 1.56 -2.26
C ALA A 27 -9.04 0.94 -3.64
N LYS A 28 -7.78 0.73 -4.03
CA LYS A 28 -7.41 0.10 -5.31
C LYS A 28 -7.87 -1.36 -5.41
N TRP A 29 -7.70 -2.15 -4.35
CA TRP A 29 -8.07 -3.57 -4.36
C TRP A 29 -9.58 -3.78 -4.38
N ILE A 30 -10.34 -2.95 -3.66
CA ILE A 30 -11.80 -3.09 -3.54
C ILE A 30 -12.51 -2.49 -4.76
N HIS A 31 -12.05 -1.34 -5.26
CA HIS A 31 -12.67 -0.60 -6.36
C HIS A 31 -11.66 -0.21 -7.45
N PRO A 32 -11.03 -1.17 -8.14
CA PRO A 32 -10.00 -0.88 -9.14
C PRO A 32 -10.51 -0.06 -10.33
N SER A 33 -11.81 -0.07 -10.61
CA SER A 33 -12.40 0.78 -11.65
C SER A 33 -12.44 2.27 -11.29
N LEU A 34 -12.37 2.60 -9.99
CA LEU A 34 -12.39 3.97 -9.48
C LEU A 34 -10.99 4.46 -9.08
N PHE A 35 -10.12 3.55 -8.63
CA PHE A 35 -8.83 3.87 -8.01
C PHE A 35 -7.66 3.10 -8.65
N GLY A 36 -7.79 2.68 -9.91
CA GLY A 36 -6.78 1.88 -10.60
C GLY A 36 -5.45 2.61 -10.81
N ASP A 37 -5.49 3.94 -10.79
CA ASP A 37 -4.36 4.86 -10.94
C ASP A 37 -3.58 5.09 -9.63
N LEU A 38 -4.11 4.73 -8.46
CA LEU A 38 -3.37 4.83 -7.21
C LEU A 38 -2.13 3.92 -7.23
N ASP A 39 -1.01 4.44 -6.74
CA ASP A 39 0.21 3.67 -6.52
C ASP A 39 0.69 3.84 -5.08
N PRO A 40 0.29 2.92 -4.17
CA PRO A 40 0.72 2.97 -2.77
C PRO A 40 2.26 2.87 -2.60
N ALA A 41 2.98 2.29 -3.57
CA ALA A 41 4.44 2.24 -3.52
C ALA A 41 5.04 3.64 -3.75
N GLN A 42 4.46 4.41 -4.67
CA GLN A 42 4.83 5.82 -4.87
C GLN A 42 4.58 6.65 -3.61
N THR A 43 3.51 6.38 -2.87
CA THR A 43 3.24 7.04 -1.59
C THR A 43 4.29 6.72 -0.53
N ILE A 44 4.76 5.47 -0.45
CA ILE A 44 5.89 5.10 0.42
C ILE A 44 7.16 5.87 0.02
N ASP A 45 7.46 5.98 -1.27
CA ASP A 45 8.62 6.72 -1.77
C ASP A 45 8.54 8.22 -1.43
N GLU A 46 7.36 8.81 -1.54
CA GLU A 46 7.13 10.21 -1.14
C GLU A 46 7.32 10.41 0.36
N ILE A 47 6.82 9.48 1.18
CA ILE A 47 7.00 9.52 2.63
C ILE A 47 8.48 9.42 3.01
N ASN A 48 9.19 8.48 2.38
CA ASN A 48 10.64 8.30 2.54
C ASN A 48 11.40 9.58 2.20
N ARG A 49 11.03 10.24 1.10
CA ARG A 49 11.72 11.43 0.60
C ARG A 49 11.48 12.67 1.48
N ARG A 50 10.27 12.84 2.01
CA ARG A 50 9.86 14.11 2.64
C ARG A 50 9.85 14.10 4.15
N PHE A 51 9.63 12.95 4.78
CA PHE A 51 9.32 12.91 6.22
C PHE A 51 10.25 12.02 7.04
N LEU A 52 10.84 10.98 6.45
CA LEU A 52 11.61 10.00 7.21
C LEU A 52 13.12 10.23 7.09
N SER A 53 13.79 10.40 8.24
CA SER A 53 15.26 10.43 8.31
C SER A 53 15.89 9.07 8.00
N VAL A 54 15.15 7.99 8.23
CA VAL A 54 15.54 6.62 7.90
C VAL A 54 14.48 6.05 6.95
N PRO A 55 14.82 5.76 5.68
CA PRO A 55 13.84 5.26 4.72
C PRO A 55 13.28 3.89 5.12
N LEU A 56 11.97 3.71 4.94
CA LEU A 56 11.30 2.43 4.91
C LEU A 56 11.81 1.66 3.69
N LYS A 57 12.58 0.59 3.95
CA LYS A 57 13.11 -0.30 2.92
C LYS A 57 12.54 -1.70 3.18
N GLY A 58 11.73 -2.21 2.26
CA GLY A 58 11.11 -3.52 2.39
C GLY A 58 9.86 -3.68 1.54
N ILE A 59 9.22 -4.84 1.66
CA ILE A 59 7.94 -5.16 1.02
C ILE A 59 6.83 -4.98 2.05
N TYR A 60 5.98 -3.97 1.85
CA TYR A 60 4.85 -3.67 2.74
C TYR A 60 3.50 -4.07 2.16
N LEU A 61 3.45 -4.28 0.84
CA LEU A 61 2.29 -4.71 0.07
C LEU A 61 2.74 -5.79 -0.91
N VAL A 62 1.91 -6.80 -1.14
CA VAL A 62 2.19 -7.88 -2.10
C VAL A 62 0.89 -8.35 -2.74
N ASP A 63 0.97 -8.70 -4.02
CA ASP A 63 -0.11 -9.35 -4.76
C ASP A 63 0.33 -10.78 -5.11
N LEU A 64 -0.51 -11.77 -4.80
CA LEU A 64 -0.28 -13.15 -5.23
C LEU A 64 -0.95 -13.37 -6.59
N LYS A 65 -0.13 -13.75 -7.58
CA LYS A 65 -0.58 -14.13 -8.92
C LYS A 65 -1.16 -15.54 -8.95
#